data_AF-A0A5K7YIG1-F1
#
_entry.id   AF-A0A5K7YIG1-F1
#
_cell.length_a   1.000
_cell.length_b   1.000
_cell.length_c   1.000
_cell.angle_alpha   90.00
_cell.angle_beta   90.00
_cell.angle_gamma   90.00
#
_symmetry.space_group_name_H-M   'P 1'
#
loop_
_entity.id
_entity.type
_entity.pdbx_description
1 polymer ?
#
loop_
_entity_poly.entity_id
_entity_poly.type
_entity_poly.pdbx_seq_one_letter_code
_entity_poly.pdbx_strand_id
1 'polypeptide(L)' 'MGPAARDPGWQYLFPAKKRSIDPRSGKEKRHHVLSSGLQRAVRVAVRRTGLTKRIGCHTFRHSYATA' A
#
# COMPACT_ATOMS: atom_id res chain seq x y z
N MET A 1 1.73 5.63 26.49
CA MET A 1 2.29 5.30 25.16
C MET A 1 3.72 5.82 25.13
N GLY A 2 4.72 4.94 25.12
CA GLY A 2 6.13 5.35 25.13
C GLY A 2 6.57 6.02 23.81
N PRO A 3 7.72 6.71 23.80
CA PRO A 3 8.20 7.56 22.69
C PRO A 3 8.30 6.84 21.34
N ALA A 4 8.56 5.53 21.33
CA ALA A 4 8.69 4.73 20.11
C ALA A 4 7.42 4.70 19.23
N ALA A 5 6.22 4.83 19.81
CA ALA A 5 4.97 4.81 19.03
C ALA A 5 4.76 6.06 18.17
N ARG A 6 5.50 7.14 18.42
CA ARG A 6 5.46 8.40 17.66
C ARG A 6 6.73 8.65 16.87
N ASP A 7 7.72 7.76 17.00
CA ASP A 7 8.97 7.86 16.28
C ASP A 7 8.72 7.60 14.78
N PRO A 8 9.18 8.49 13.88
CA PRO A 8 8.99 8.37 12.44
C PRO A 8 9.52 7.05 11.86
N GLY A 9 10.62 6.51 12.40
CA GLY A 9 11.22 5.26 11.94
C GLY A 9 10.33 4.04 12.18
N TRP A 10 9.35 4.16 13.07
CA TRP A 10 8.38 3.11 13.38
C TRP A 10 7.00 3.36 12.74
N GLN A 11 6.85 4.43 11.95
CA GLN A 11 5.62 4.71 11.21
C GLN A 11 5.65 4.10 9.81
N TYR A 12 4.47 3.80 9.27
CA TYR A 12 4.34 3.48 7.85
C TYR A 12 4.67 4.71 6.99
N LEU A 13 5.52 4.53 5.98
CA LEU A 13 5.79 5.56 4.97
C LEU A 13 4.52 5.90 4.16
N PHE A 14 3.67 4.89 3.93
CA PHE A 14 2.36 5.05 3.29
C PHE A 14 1.26 4.67 4.27
N PRO A 15 0.90 5.57 5.21
CA PRO A 15 -0.15 5.29 6.17
C PRO A 15 -1.54 5.38 5.51
N ALA A 16 -2.48 4.59 6.00
CA ALA A 16 -3.88 4.72 5.63
C ALA A 16 -4.42 6.11 6.00
N LYS A 17 -5.30 6.65 5.15
CA LYS A 17 -5.95 7.96 5.38
C LYS A 17 -6.77 7.97 6.67
N LYS A 18 -7.45 6.86 6.98
CA LYS A 18 -8.27 6.66 8.18
C LYS A 18 -7.59 5.70 9.15
N ARG A 19 -7.81 5.91 10.44
CA ARG A 19 -7.46 4.94 11.48
C ARG A 19 -8.54 3.86 11.54
N SER A 20 -8.18 2.68 12.05
CA SER A 20 -9.09 1.56 12.24
C SER A 20 -8.80 0.85 13.55
N ILE A 21 -9.80 0.14 14.07
CA ILE A 21 -9.62 -0.74 15.21
C ILE A 21 -8.86 -1.98 14.75
N ASP A 22 -7.73 -2.26 15.38
CA ASP A 22 -6.98 -3.49 15.16
C ASP A 22 -7.74 -4.67 15.77
N PRO A 23 -8.23 -5.63 14.96
CA PRO A 23 -9.05 -6.73 15.47
C PRO A 23 -8.30 -7.63 16.45
N ARG A 24 -6.97 -7.62 16.45
CA ARG A 24 -6.16 -8.44 17.36
C ARG A 24 -6.00 -7.83 18.75
N SER A 25 -6.07 -6.51 18.87
CA SER A 25 -5.80 -5.80 20.13
C SER A 25 -6.94 -4.91 20.62
N GLY A 26 -7.99 -4.71 19.81
CA GLY A 26 -9.11 -3.82 20.12
C GLY A 26 -8.75 -2.34 20.18
N LYS A 27 -7.51 -1.98 19.86
CA LYS A 27 -7.00 -0.61 19.95
C LYS A 27 -7.07 0.09 18.60
N GLU A 28 -7.36 1.39 18.61
CA GLU A 28 -7.26 2.20 17.41
C GLU A 28 -5.79 2.32 16.97
N LYS A 29 -5.50 1.91 15.73
CA LYS A 29 -4.18 2.00 15.12
C LYS A 29 -4.28 2.59 13.72
N ARG A 30 -3.15 3.07 13.22
CA ARG A 30 -3.01 3.50 11.83
C ARG A 30 -2.28 2.40 11.06
N HIS A 31 -2.99 1.75 10.14
CA HIS A 31 -2.43 0.71 9.28
C HIS A 31 -1.74 1.35 8.07
N HIS A 32 -1.03 0.53 7.28
CA HIS A 32 -0.56 0.93 5.96
C HIS A 32 -1.74 1.09 4.99
N VAL A 33 -1.52 1.78 3.87
CA VAL A 33 -2.50 1.88 2.79
C VAL A 33 -3.00 0.50 2.35
N LEU A 34 -4.30 0.40 2.06
CA LEU A 34 -4.92 -0.83 1.59
C LEU A 34 -4.22 -1.33 0.32
N SER A 35 -3.77 -2.59 0.32
CA SER A 35 -3.10 -3.23 -0.81
C SER A 35 -3.94 -3.19 -2.10
N SER A 36 -5.26 -3.35 -1.97
CA SER A 36 -6.22 -3.24 -3.08
C SER A 36 -6.27 -1.84 -3.70
N GLY A 37 -5.98 -0.80 -2.92
CA GLY A 37 -5.92 0.59 -3.40
C GLY A 37 -4.83 0.78 -4.44
N LEU A 38 -3.63 0.26 -4.16
CA LEU A 38 -2.51 0.30 -5.11
C LEU A 38 -2.83 -0.50 -6.39
N GLN A 39 -3.36 -1.72 -6.25
CA GLN A 39 -3.75 -2.54 -7.41
C GLN A 39 -4.78 -1.84 -8.30
N ARG A 40 -5.76 -1.16 -7.70
CA ARG A 40 -6.77 -0.39 -8.44
C ARG A 40 -6.15 0.81 -9.15
N ALA A 41 -5.26 1.55 -8.48
CA ALA A 41 -4.57 2.69 -9.08
C ALA A 41 -3.73 2.26 -10.30
N VAL A 42 -2.96 1.18 -10.17
CA VAL A 42 -2.17 0.60 -11.29
C VAL A 42 -3.09 0.21 -12.44
N ARG A 43 -4.20 -0.48 -12.17
CA ARG A 43 -5.15 -0.87 -13.22
C ARG A 43 -5.74 0.34 -13.97
N VAL A 44 -6.04 1.43 -13.26
CA VAL A 44 -6.52 2.67 -13.89
C VAL A 44 -5.44 3.31 -14.75
N ALA A 45 -4.20 3.35 -14.26
CA ALA A 45 -3.07 3.89 -15.01
C ALA A 45 -2.80 3.09 -16.30
N VAL A 46 -2.72 1.76 -16.21
CA VAL A 46 -2.55 0.86 -17.36
C VAL A 46 -3.65 1.02 -18.39
N ARG A 47 -4.91 1.20 -17.97
CA ARG A 47 -6.01 1.43 -18.91
C ARG A 47 -5.84 2.73 -19.71
N ARG A 48 -5.20 3.76 -19.12
CA ARG A 48 -4.96 5.05 -19.78
C ARG A 48 -3.82 4.99 -20.80
N THR A 49 -2.94 3.98 -20.74
CA THR A 49 -1.83 3.85 -21.69
C THR A 49 -2.20 3.11 -22.97
N GLY A 50 -3.44 2.59 -23.09
CA GLY A 50 -3.87 1.81 -24.26
C GLY A 50 -3.21 0.45 -24.41
N LEU A 51 -2.48 -0.03 -23.38
CA LEU A 51 -1.81 -1.31 -23.43
C LEU A 51 -2.82 -2.46 -23.30
N THR A 52 -2.75 -3.39 -24.25
CA THR A 52 -3.61 -4.60 -24.28
C THR A 52 -3.08 -5.71 -23.37
N LYS A 53 -1.78 -5.68 -23.05
CA LYS A 53 -1.14 -6.65 -22.16
C LYS A 53 -1.67 -6.50 -20.74
N ARG A 54 -1.93 -7.62 -20.07
CA ARG A 54 -2.31 -7.65 -18.65
C ARG A 54 -1.13 -7.19 -17.80
N ILE A 55 -1.23 -5.98 -17.25
CA ILE A 55 -0.22 -5.37 -16.38
C ILE A 55 -0.82 -5.12 -15.00
N GLY A 56 -0.08 -5.50 -13.96
CA GLY A 56 -0.42 -5.23 -12.56
C GLY A 56 0.85 -5.07 -11.71
N CYS A 57 0.68 -4.93 -10.39
CA CYS A 57 1.83 -4.71 -9.48
C CYS A 57 2.91 -5.81 -9.60
N HIS A 58 2.51 -7.07 -9.77
CA HIS A 58 3.46 -8.16 -9.96
C HIS A 58 4.26 -8.04 -11.26
N THR A 59 3.66 -7.50 -12.33
CA THR A 59 4.39 -7.23 -13.58
C THR A 59 5.56 -6.29 -13.33
N PHE A 60 5.36 -5.21 -12.55
CA PHE A 60 6.45 -4.30 -12.20
C PHE A 60 7.53 -4.96 -11.36
N ARG A 61 7.15 -5.81 -10.39
CA ARG A 61 8.12 -6.58 -9.60
C ARG A 61 8.97 -7.49 -10.50
N HIS A 62 8.34 -8.19 -11.43
CA HIS A 62 9.05 -9.06 -12.38
C HIS A 62 9.95 -8.24 -13.30
N SER A 63 9.46 -7.14 -13.87
CA SER A 63 10.25 -6.26 -14.73
C SER A 63 11.49 -5.71 -14.02
N TYR A 64 11.41 -5.31 -12.76
CA TYR A 64 12.59 -4.88 -11.99
C TYR A 64 13.64 -5.98 -11.83
N ALA A 65 13.21 -7.25 -11.72
CA ALA A 65 14.14 -8.36 -11.54
C ALA A 65 14.76 -8.88 -12.86
N THR A 66 14.19 -8.52 -14.01
CA THR A 66 14.62 -9.02 -15.32
C THR A 66 15.19 -7.93 -16.24
N ALA A 67 14.93 -6.66 -15.94
CA ALA A 67 15.55 -5.51 -16.61
C ALA A 67 16.96 -5.26 -16.05
#